data_AF-A0A957MBV7-F1
#
_entry.id   AF-A0A957MBV7-F1
#
_cell.length_a   1.000
_cell.length_b   1.000
_cell.length_c   1.000
_cell.angle_alpha   90.00
_cell.angle_beta   90.00
_cell.angle_gamma   90.00
#
_symmetry.space_group_name_H-M   'P 1'
#
loop_
_entity.id
_entity.type
_entity.pdbx_description
1 polymer ?
#
loop_
_entity_poly.entity_id
_entity_poly.type
_entity_poly.pdbx_seq_one_letter_code
_entity_poly.pdbx_strand_id
1 'polypeptide(L)' 'MQDSQGSMPARNIVLTGFMGTGKTSAGRLLGTRLGRRFVDMDDILVERFGKSIAEVFRDNGEEAFRVAEAQLCQELA' A
#
# COMPACT_ATOMS: atom_id res chain seq x y z
N MET A 1 -25.20 27.02 -19.86
CA MET A 1 -23.98 26.21 -20.04
C MET A 1 -23.13 26.40 -18.80
N GLN A 2 -23.19 25.46 -17.86
CA GLN A 2 -22.27 25.34 -16.72
C GLN A 2 -22.58 23.99 -16.06
N ASP A 3 -22.02 22.93 -16.63
CA ASP A 3 -21.97 21.63 -15.98
C ASP A 3 -20.80 21.68 -14.99
N SER A 4 -21.09 22.22 -13.80
CA SER A 4 -20.18 22.20 -12.65
C SER A 4 -20.18 20.79 -12.05
N GLN A 5 -19.60 19.82 -12.75
CA GLN A 5 -19.24 18.54 -12.16
C GLN A 5 -17.96 18.75 -11.34
N GLY A 6 -18.12 19.04 -10.06
CA GLY A 6 -17.03 19.00 -9.10
C GLY A 6 -16.32 17.66 -9.19
N SER A 7 -15.03 17.68 -9.51
CA SER A 7 -14.18 16.49 -9.58
C SER A 7 -14.26 15.78 -8.22
N MET A 8 -14.84 14.57 -8.19
CA MET A 8 -14.72 13.71 -7.01
C MET A 8 -13.24 13.55 -6.68
N PRO A 9 -12.83 13.67 -5.40
CA PRO A 9 -11.45 13.46 -5.01
C PRO A 9 -11.00 12.10 -5.54
N ALA A 10 -9.86 12.13 -6.21
CA ALA A 10 -9.29 10.97 -6.86
C ALA A 10 -9.08 9.83 -5.85
N ARG A 11 -9.94 8.79 -5.92
CA ARG A 11 -9.82 7.61 -5.03
C ARG A 11 -8.51 6.87 -5.23
N ASN A 12 -8.05 6.19 -4.18
CA ASN A 12 -6.86 5.33 -4.22
C ASN A 12 -7.10 4.09 -5.07
N ILE A 13 -6.03 3.61 -5.71
CA ILE A 13 -6.02 2.33 -6.44
C ILE A 13 -5.23 1.34 -5.60
N VAL A 14 -5.89 0.28 -5.16
CA VAL A 14 -5.27 -0.76 -4.32
C VAL A 14 -4.98 -1.98 -5.18
N LEU A 15 -3.72 -2.41 -5.19
CA LEU A 15 -3.27 -3.61 -5.90
C LEU A 15 -3.13 -4.77 -4.92
N THR A 16 -3.95 -5.80 -5.06
CA THR A 16 -3.95 -6.99 -4.19
C THR A 16 -3.46 -8.23 -4.95
N GLY A 17 -3.06 -9.26 -4.19
CA GLY A 17 -2.59 -10.54 -4.73
C GLY A 17 -1.33 -11.08 -4.05
N PHE A 18 -0.95 -12.32 -4.36
CA PHE A 18 0.18 -13.01 -3.71
C PHE A 18 1.54 -12.33 -3.93
N MET A 19 2.51 -12.66 -3.08
CA MET A 19 3.91 -12.23 -3.26
C MET A 19 4.46 -12.72 -4.61
N GLY A 20 5.34 -11.94 -5.25
CA GLY A 20 5.97 -12.33 -6.52
C GLY A 20 5.11 -12.18 -7.78
N THR A 21 3.83 -11.80 -7.68
CA THR A 21 2.95 -11.60 -8.85
C THR A 21 3.17 -10.28 -9.61
N GLY A 22 4.17 -9.48 -9.20
CA GLY A 22 4.54 -8.24 -9.89
C GLY A 22 3.75 -6.99 -9.47
N LYS A 23 3.04 -7.01 -8.33
CA LYS A 23 2.26 -5.85 -7.83
C LYS A 23 3.06 -4.56 -7.73
N THR A 24 4.27 -4.63 -7.16
CA THR A 24 5.15 -3.46 -7.03
C THR A 24 5.55 -2.91 -8.40
N SER A 25 5.89 -3.78 -9.36
CA SER A 25 6.22 -3.38 -10.73
C SER A 25 5.03 -2.72 -11.44
N ALA A 26 3.86 -3.35 -11.36
CA ALA A 26 2.62 -2.82 -11.95
C ALA A 26 2.21 -1.49 -11.30
N GLY A 27 2.31 -1.37 -9.98
CA GLY A 27 1.96 -0.17 -9.23
C GLY A 27 2.87 1.01 -9.52
N ARG A 28 4.19 0.78 -9.65
CA ARG A 28 5.13 1.82 -10.09
C ARG A 28 4.78 2.34 -11.49
N LEU A 29 4.56 1.43 -12.45
CA LEU A 29 4.18 1.80 -13.81
C LEU A 29 2.85 2.57 -13.85
N LEU A 30 1.87 2.11 -13.07
CA LEU A 30 0.56 2.75 -12.97
C LEU A 30 0.67 4.15 -12.37
N GLY A 31 1.43 4.31 -11.28
CA GLY A 31 1.70 5.59 -10.63
C GLY A 31 2.32 6.59 -11.61
N THR A 32 3.37 6.19 -12.33
CA THR A 32 4.01 7.03 -13.36
C THR A 32 3.02 7.44 -14.46
N ARG A 33 2.23 6.50 -14.99
CA ARG A 33 1.26 6.78 -16.06
C ARG A 33 0.12 7.69 -15.62
N LEU A 34 -0.30 7.59 -14.37
CA LEU A 34 -1.41 8.39 -13.82
C LEU A 34 -0.94 9.69 -13.14
N GLY A 35 0.37 9.95 -13.07
CA GLY A 35 0.91 11.07 -12.30
C GLY A 35 0.62 10.97 -10.80
N ARG A 36 0.54 9.74 -10.27
CA ARG A 36 0.19 9.46 -8.87
C ARG A 36 1.35 8.83 -8.13
N ARG A 37 1.40 9.10 -6.81
CA ARG A 37 2.36 8.46 -5.91
C ARG A 37 2.05 6.97 -5.79
N PHE A 38 3.07 6.14 -5.99
CA PHE A 38 3.06 4.73 -5.62
C PHE A 38 3.44 4.58 -4.15
N VAL A 39 2.77 3.67 -3.45
CA VAL A 39 3.02 3.34 -2.04
C VAL A 39 3.14 1.82 -1.94
N ASP A 40 4.24 1.35 -1.36
CA ASP A 40 4.40 -0.04 -0.96
C ASP A 40 4.15 -0.14 0.55
N MET A 41 3.16 -0.93 0.96
CA MET A 41 2.82 -1.07 2.38
C MET A 41 3.88 -1.84 3.15
N ASP A 42 4.54 -2.80 2.49
CA ASP A 42 5.60 -3.61 3.09
C ASP A 42 6.79 -2.72 3.50
N ASP A 43 7.17 -1.77 2.63
CA ASP A 43 8.25 -0.80 2.91
C ASP A 43 7.91 0.08 4.12
N ILE A 44 6.67 0.57 4.22
CA ILE A 44 6.22 1.38 5.36
C ILE A 44 6.23 0.57 6.65
N LEU A 45 5.78 -0.69 6.61
CA LEU A 45 5.76 -1.54 7.79
C LEU A 45 7.18 -1.87 8.26
N VAL A 46 8.12 -2.15 7.36
CA VAL A 46 9.54 -2.35 7.68
C VAL A 46 10.12 -1.11 8.37
N GLU A 47 9.81 0.09 7.87
CA GLU A 47 10.22 1.34 8.49
C GLU A 47 9.60 1.52 9.90
N ARG A 48 8.30 1.24 10.06
CA ARG A 48 7.60 1.34 11.36
C ARG A 48 8.11 0.35 12.39
N PHE A 49 8.41 -0.88 12.00
CA PHE A 49 8.94 -1.91 12.89
C PHE A 49 10.45 -1.72 13.17
N GLY A 50 11.17 -1.00 12.31
CA GLY A 50 12.63 -0.89 12.38
C GLY A 50 13.35 -2.22 12.15
N LYS A 51 12.67 -3.18 11.48
CA LYS A 51 13.11 -4.56 11.27
C LYS A 51 12.58 -5.07 9.93
N SER A 52 13.27 -6.04 9.34
CA SER A 52 12.75 -6.74 8.17
C SER A 52 11.50 -7.56 8.52
N ILE A 53 10.63 -7.83 7.54
CA ILE A 53 9.41 -8.64 7.75
C ILE A 53 9.75 -10.02 8.33
N ALA A 54 10.85 -10.64 7.89
CA ALA A 54 11.31 -11.92 8.41
C ALA A 54 11.67 -11.86 9.91
N GLU A 55 12.30 -10.76 10.35
CA GLU A 55 12.60 -10.54 11.76
C GLU A 55 11.34 -10.24 12.57
N VAL A 56 10.39 -9.49 12.02
CA VAL A 56 9.08 -9.27 12.66
C VAL A 56 8.35 -10.59 12.84
N PHE A 57 8.31 -11.44 11.82
CA PHE A 57 7.67 -12.76 11.94
C PHE A 57 8.34 -13.63 13.00
N ARG A 58 9.67 -13.61 13.08
CA ARG A 58 10.43 -14.37 14.06
C ARG A 58 10.24 -13.85 15.49
N ASP A 59 10.27 -12.53 15.67
CA ASP A 59 10.33 -11.91 17.00
C ASP A 59 8.93 -11.60 17.56
N ASN A 60 7.98 -11.26 16.69
CA ASN A 60 6.62 -10.80 17.04
C ASN A 60 5.51 -11.76 16.57
N GLY A 61 5.81 -12.68 15.66
CA GLY A 61 4.83 -13.57 15.04
C GLY A 61 4.12 -12.94 13.83
N GLU A 62 3.55 -13.79 12.98
CA GLU A 62 2.82 -13.36 11.79
C GLU A 62 1.56 -12.55 12.14
N GLU A 63 0.86 -12.90 13.23
CA GLU A 63 -0.36 -12.21 13.65
C GLU A 63 -0.13 -10.71 13.92
N ALA A 64 0.96 -10.37 14.61
CA ALA A 64 1.32 -8.98 14.89
C ALA A 64 1.53 -8.18 13.58
N PHE A 65 2.17 -8.79 12.59
CA PHE A 65 2.32 -8.16 11.28
C PHE A 65 0.99 -7.98 10.56
N ARG A 66 0.10 -8.99 10.58
CA ARG A 66 -1.23 -8.90 9.95
C ARG A 66 -2.11 -7.83 10.59
N VAL A 67 -2.03 -7.65 11.91
CA VAL A 67 -2.71 -6.55 12.60
C VAL A 67 -2.18 -5.19 12.12
N ALA A 68 -0.86 -5.03 12.06
CA ALA A 68 -0.25 -3.79 11.60
C ALA A 68 -0.55 -3.49 10.11
N GLU A 69 -0.55 -4.53 9.26
CA GLU A 69 -0.93 -4.45 7.85
C GLU A 69 -2.38 -3.97 7.68
N ALA A 70 -3.31 -4.53 8.45
CA ALA A 70 -4.71 -4.12 8.44
C ALA A 70 -4.89 -2.67 8.91
N GLN A 71 -4.19 -2.25 9.97
CA GLN A 71 -4.21 -0.87 10.46
C GLN A 71 -3.67 0.10 9.41
N LEU A 72 -2.52 -0.19 8.80
CA LEU A 72 -1.96 0.64 7.75
C LEU A 72 -2.88 0.73 6.52
N CYS A 73 -3.57 -0.35 6.17
CA CYS A 73 -4.55 -0.35 5.09
C CYS A 73 -5.67 0.66 5.36
N GLN A 74 -6.18 0.72 6.60
CA GLN A 74 -7.21 1.67 7.01
C GLN A 74 -6.71 3.12 7.03
N GLU A 75 -5.46 3.35 7.43
CA GLU A 75 -4.85 4.69 7.42
C GLU A 75 -4.66 5.26 6.01
N LEU A 76 -4.47 4.39 5.01
CA LEU A 76 -4.26 4.76 3.62
C LEU A 76 -5.55 4.76 2.78
N ALA A 77 -6.67 4.27 3.31
CA ALA A 77 -7.95 4.16 2.60
C ALA A 77 -8.69 5.50 2.51
#